data_AF-A0A382YZ17-F1
#
_entry.id   AF-A0A382YZ17-F1
#
_cell.length_a   1.000
_cell.length_b   1.000
_cell.length_c   1.000
_cell.angle_alpha   90.00
_cell.angle_beta   90.00
_cell.angle_gamma   90.00
#
_symmetry.space_group_name_H-M   'P 1'
#
loop_
_entity.id
_entity.type
_entity.pdbx_description
1 polymer ?
#
loop_
_entity_poly.entity_id
_entity_poly.type
_entity_poly.pdbx_seq_one_letter_code
_entity_poly.pdbx_strand_id
1 'polypeptide(L)'
;MIAKEGRIILIPLLLITFPIGIYAHTIENTLITATYTILGIIFLFCLNFFRDPKRTIPTDEKLIISPADGKVVRVSKIDDFDVGEGAQIVSIFLNVFNVHVNRVPLDGEVRSTE
;
A
#
# COMPACT_ATOMS: atom_id res chain seq x y z
N MET A 1 -4.69 -7.87 7.23
CA MET A 1 -3.49 -7.69 8.07
C MET A 1 -2.92 -6.31 7.76
N ILE A 2 -1.90 -5.84 8.49
CA ILE A 2 -1.24 -4.55 8.22
C ILE A 2 0.19 -4.85 7.76
N ALA A 3 0.64 -4.17 6.71
CA ALA A 3 2.01 -4.25 6.19
C ALA A 3 3.02 -3.94 7.31
N LYS A 4 4.18 -4.60 7.30
CA LYS A 4 5.17 -4.46 8.38
C LYS A 4 5.66 -3.02 8.47
N GLU A 5 5.90 -2.41 7.32
CA GLU A 5 6.36 -1.05 7.11
C GLU A 5 5.31 -0.04 7.59
N GLY A 6 4.03 -0.35 7.38
CA GLY A 6 2.92 0.47 7.87
C GLY A 6 2.88 0.62 9.38
N ARG A 7 3.40 -0.36 10.14
CA ARG A 7 3.46 -0.28 11.62
C ARG A 7 4.37 0.85 12.10
N ILE A 8 5.41 1.18 11.35
CA ILE A 8 6.37 2.26 11.67
C ILE A 8 5.64 3.61 11.68
N ILE A 9 4.60 3.77 10.85
CA ILE A 9 3.81 5.01 10.79
C ILE A 9 2.61 4.94 11.74
N LEU A 10 1.89 3.81 11.75
CA LEU A 10 0.64 3.66 12.51
C LEU A 10 0.84 3.70 14.02
N ILE A 11 1.91 3.10 14.54
CA ILE A 11 2.14 3.04 16.00
C ILE A 11 2.42 4.44 16.57
N PRO A 12 3.38 5.22 16.06
CA PRO A 12 3.59 6.59 16.55
C PRO A 12 2.36 7.47 16.36
N LEU A 13 1.67 7.37 15.22
CA LEU A 13 0.46 8.14 14.97
C LEU A 13 -0.64 7.84 15.98
N LEU A 14 -0.83 6.57 16.34
CA LEU A 14 -1.76 6.17 17.40
C LEU A 14 -1.33 6.72 18.76
N LEU A 15 -0.06 6.58 19.11
CA LEU A 15 0.49 7.04 20.40
C LEU A 15 0.43 8.56 20.57
N ILE A 16 0.41 9.33 19.49
CA ILE A 16 0.21 10.79 19.53
C ILE A 16 -1.28 11.13 19.56
N THR A 17 -2.08 10.49 18.69
CA THR A 17 -3.50 10.83 18.53
C THR A 17 -4.32 10.47 19.78
N PHE A 18 -4.01 9.35 20.43
CA PHE A 18 -4.78 8.86 21.57
C PHE A 18 -4.70 9.77 22.82
N PRO A 19 -3.51 10.20 23.31
CA PRO A 19 -3.41 11.15 24.42
C PRO A 19 -4.00 12.53 24.09
N ILE A 20 -3.81 13.02 22.87
CA ILE A 20 -4.42 14.29 22.43
C ILE A 20 -5.95 14.18 22.48
N GLY A 21 -6.53 13.04 22.09
CA GLY A 21 -7.97 12.80 22.19
C GLY A 21 -8.49 12.82 23.62
N ILE A 22 -7.77 12.18 24.56
CA ILE A 22 -8.11 12.22 25.99
C ILE A 22 -8.08 13.66 26.49
N TYR A 23 -7.00 14.39 26.20
CA TYR A 23 -6.84 15.78 26.63
C TYR A 23 -7.92 16.70 26.04
N ALA A 24 -8.24 16.53 24.75
CA ALA A 24 -9.29 17.29 24.06
C ALA A 24 -10.66 17.17 24.77
N HIS A 25 -11.02 15.95 25.21
CA HIS A 25 -12.31 15.70 25.86
C HIS A 25 -12.40 16.28 27.27
N THR A 26 -11.26 16.50 27.94
CA THR A 26 -11.24 17.07 29.30
C THR A 26 -11.37 18.60 29.36
N ILE A 27 -11.01 19.32 28.30
CA ILE A 27 -10.89 20.79 28.30
C ILE A 27 -11.97 21.47 27.45
N GLU A 28 -12.79 20.69 26.74
CA GLU A 28 -13.86 21.21 25.84
C GLU A 28 -13.35 22.27 24.83
N ASN A 29 -12.07 22.19 24.46
CA ASN A 29 -11.46 23.16 23.54
C ASN A 29 -11.69 22.75 22.08
N THR A 30 -12.35 23.62 21.31
CA THR A 30 -12.67 23.40 19.90
C THR A 30 -11.44 23.18 19.03
N LEU A 31 -10.34 23.91 19.25
CA LEU A 31 -9.12 23.77 18.44
C LEU A 31 -8.49 22.40 18.63
N ILE A 32 -8.34 21.95 19.88
CA ILE A 32 -7.74 20.65 20.20
C ILE A 32 -8.63 19.52 19.68
N THR A 33 -9.95 19.66 19.80
CA THR A 33 -10.93 18.71 19.26
C THR A 33 -10.84 18.62 17.74
N ALA A 34 -10.69 19.74 17.04
CA ALA A 34 -10.50 19.76 15.59
C ALA A 34 -9.18 19.10 15.19
N THR A 35 -8.07 19.40 15.87
CA THR A 35 -6.77 18.76 15.63
C THR A 35 -6.84 17.25 15.84
N TYR A 36 -7.44 16.79 16.94
CA TYR A 36 -7.65 15.37 17.20
C TYR A 36 -8.47 14.69 16.10
N THR A 37 -9.56 15.33 15.65
CA THR A 37 -10.43 14.80 14.60
C THR A 37 -9.67 14.62 13.29
N ILE A 38 -8.86 15.61 12.90
CA ILE A 38 -8.03 15.54 11.69
C ILE A 38 -7.00 14.41 11.81
N LEU A 39 -6.30 14.31 12.95
CA LEU A 39 -5.34 13.23 13.19
C LEU A 39 -6.00 11.86 13.17
N GLY A 40 -7.21 11.72 13.71
CA GLY A 40 -8.01 10.50 13.66
C GLY A 40 -8.38 10.10 12.23
N ILE A 41 -8.79 11.05 11.39
CA ILE A 41 -9.08 10.80 9.97
C ILE A 41 -7.80 10.34 9.24
N ILE A 42 -6.68 11.01 9.47
CA ILE A 42 -5.38 10.62 8.89
C ILE A 42 -4.99 9.22 9.36
N PHE A 43 -5.19 8.90 10.64
CA PHE A 43 -4.93 7.57 11.17
C PHE A 43 -5.77 6.50 10.48
N LEU A 44 -7.08 6.73 10.33
CA LEU A 44 -7.98 5.81 9.61
C LEU A 44 -7.58 5.65 8.14
N PHE A 45 -7.18 6.74 7.48
CA PHE A 45 -6.66 6.70 6.11
C PHE A 45 -5.39 5.87 6.02
N CYS A 46 -4.39 6.12 6.88
CA CYS A 46 -3.15 5.35 6.93
C CYS A 46 -3.43 3.87 7.21
N LEU A 47 -4.37 3.58 8.11
CA LEU A 47 -4.76 2.21 8.45
C LEU A 47 -5.32 1.49 7.21
N ASN A 48 -6.14 2.19 6.42
CA ASN A 48 -6.68 1.68 5.16
C ASN A 48 -5.60 1.53 4.07
N PHE A 49 -4.67 2.48 3.98
CA PHE A 49 -3.59 2.52 2.99
C PHE A 49 -2.57 1.39 3.20
N PHE A 50 -2.13 1.16 4.43
CA PHE A 50 -1.15 0.14 4.80
C PHE A 50 -1.74 -1.26 5.01
N ARG A 51 -2.99 -1.49 4.58
CA ARG A 51 -3.61 -2.79 4.70
C ARG A 51 -2.95 -3.81 3.77
N ASP A 52 -2.81 -5.02 4.28
CA ASP A 52 -2.32 -6.19 3.54
C ASP A 52 -3.29 -7.37 3.80
N PRO A 53 -4.37 -7.52 3.01
CA PRO A 53 -5.29 -8.63 3.17
C PRO A 53 -4.68 -9.94 2.65
N LYS A 54 -5.04 -11.07 3.28
CA LYS A 54 -4.70 -12.40 2.74
C LYS A 54 -5.41 -12.57 1.38
N ARG A 55 -4.70 -13.15 0.41
CA ARG A 55 -5.22 -13.42 -0.93
C ARG A 55 -5.16 -14.91 -1.23
N THR A 56 -6.13 -15.40 -1.97
CA THR A 56 -6.09 -16.73 -2.60
C THR A 56 -5.37 -16.60 -3.94
N ILE A 57 -4.22 -17.26 -4.07
CA ILE A 57 -3.39 -17.20 -5.28
C ILE A 57 -3.66 -18.48 -6.09
N PRO A 58 -3.92 -18.39 -7.41
CA PRO A 58 -3.99 -19.55 -8.29
C PRO A 58 -2.66 -20.33 -8.28
N THR A 59 -2.71 -21.67 -8.32
CA THR A 59 -1.53 -22.54 -8.16
C THR A 59 -0.96 -23.10 -9.47
N ASP A 60 -1.29 -22.52 -10.62
CA ASP A 60 -0.79 -23.00 -11.92
C ASP A 60 0.52 -22.29 -12.28
N GLU A 61 1.60 -23.07 -12.42
CA GLU A 61 2.96 -22.61 -12.73
C GLU A 61 3.07 -21.88 -14.09
N LYS A 62 2.09 -22.05 -14.98
CA LYS A 62 2.06 -21.37 -16.28
C LYS A 62 1.46 -19.97 -16.21
N LEU A 63 0.95 -19.54 -15.06
CA LEU A 63 0.32 -18.24 -14.89
C LEU A 63 1.32 -17.19 -14.41
N ILE A 64 1.25 -16.01 -15.04
CA ILE A 64 1.82 -14.78 -14.49
C ILE A 64 0.70 -14.09 -13.71
N ILE A 65 0.91 -13.90 -12.41
CA ILE A 65 -0.09 -13.30 -11.51
C ILE A 65 0.12 -11.80 -11.45
N SER A 66 -0.96 -11.04 -11.24
CA SER A 66 -0.84 -9.58 -11.06
C SER A 66 0.03 -9.26 -9.84
N PRO A 67 1.10 -8.46 -9.99
CA PRO A 67 2.00 -8.13 -8.88
C PRO A 67 1.35 -7.16 -7.88
N ALA A 68 0.34 -6.41 -8.30
CA ALA A 68 -0.30 -5.37 -7.50
C ALA A 68 -1.79 -5.24 -7.80
N ASP A 69 -2.51 -4.53 -6.93
CA ASP A 69 -3.86 -4.04 -7.23
C ASP A 69 -3.78 -2.86 -8.19
N GLY A 70 -4.91 -2.52 -8.81
CA GLY A 70 -5.04 -1.28 -9.56
C GLY A 70 -5.68 -1.48 -10.91
N LYS A 71 -5.50 -0.47 -11.76
CA LYS A 71 -6.03 -0.45 -13.12
C LYS A 71 -4.90 -0.68 -14.11
N VAL A 72 -5.06 -1.63 -15.02
CA VAL A 72 -4.17 -1.72 -16.19
C VAL A 72 -4.38 -0.48 -17.05
N VAL A 73 -3.34 0.32 -17.20
CA VAL A 73 -3.37 1.59 -17.95
C VAL A 73 -2.66 1.50 -19.29
N ARG A 74 -1.82 0.47 -19.48
CA ARG A 74 -1.09 0.24 -20.73
C ARG A 74 -0.73 -1.23 -20.89
N VAL A 75 -0.88 -1.72 -22.11
CA VAL A 75 -0.33 -3.00 -22.58
C VAL A 75 0.32 -2.72 -23.92
N SER A 76 1.63 -2.94 -24.05
CA SER A 76 2.36 -2.63 -25.30
C SER A 76 3.57 -3.54 -25.49
N LYS A 77 4.12 -3.54 -26.72
CA LYS A 77 5.45 -4.08 -27.00
C LYS A 77 6.51 -3.00 -26.82
N ILE A 78 7.64 -3.35 -26.24
CA ILE A 78 8.83 -2.50 -26.13
C ILE A 78 10.06 -3.35 -26.47
N ASP A 79 11.14 -2.68 -26.86
CA ASP A 79 12.46 -3.28 -26.88
C ASP A 79 13.13 -2.92 -25.56
N ASP A 80 13.43 -3.94 -24.76
CA ASP A 80 13.98 -3.80 -23.42
C ASP A 80 15.39 -4.40 -23.38
N PHE A 81 16.32 -3.75 -22.68
CA PHE A 81 17.71 -4.19 -22.65
C PHE A 81 17.89 -5.55 -21.94
N ASP A 82 17.10 -5.80 -20.88
CA ASP A 82 17.20 -7.01 -20.06
C ASP A 82 16.32 -8.15 -20.61
N VAL A 83 15.19 -7.82 -21.24
CA VAL A 83 14.22 -8.80 -21.75
C VAL A 83 14.39 -9.09 -23.25
N GLY A 84 14.85 -8.12 -24.05
CA GLY A 84 15.02 -8.22 -25.49
C GLY A 84 13.93 -7.52 -26.32
N GLU A 85 14.02 -7.69 -27.64
CA GLU A 85 13.08 -7.09 -28.61
C GLU A 85 11.66 -7.68 -28.49
N GLY A 86 10.65 -6.82 -28.62
CA GLY A 86 9.24 -7.23 -28.59
C GLY A 86 8.70 -7.67 -27.22
N ALA A 87 9.40 -7.33 -26.14
CA ALA A 87 8.98 -7.56 -24.75
C ALA A 87 7.58 -6.99 -24.47
N GLN A 88 6.76 -7.74 -23.73
CA GLN A 88 5.43 -7.29 -23.31
C GLN A 88 5.55 -6.47 -22.04
N ILE A 89 5.10 -5.21 -22.06
CA ILE A 89 4.95 -4.40 -20.86
C ILE A 89 3.48 -4.24 -20.50
N VAL A 90 3.18 -4.45 -19.22
CA VAL A 90 1.86 -4.20 -18.61
C VAL A 90 2.04 -3.19 -17.49
N SER A 91 1.46 -2.00 -17.64
CA SER A 91 1.52 -0.95 -16.62
C SER A 91 0.24 -0.94 -15.78
N ILE A 92 0.39 -1.05 -14.47
CA ILE A 92 -0.70 -1.04 -13.50
C ILE A 92 -0.61 0.24 -12.66
N PHE A 93 -1.69 1.02 -12.62
CA PHE A 93 -1.80 2.20 -11.79
C PHE A 93 -2.52 1.86 -10.48
N LEU A 94 -1.81 2.04 -9.36
CA LEU A 94 -2.34 1.93 -8.00
C LEU A 94 -2.86 3.31 -7.58
N ASN A 95 -4.16 3.42 -7.31
CA ASN A 95 -4.72 4.60 -6.67
C ASN A 95 -4.64 4.50 -5.14
N VAL A 96 -4.91 5.61 -4.44
CA VAL A 96 -4.83 5.72 -2.97
C VAL A 96 -5.70 4.72 -2.19
N PHE A 97 -6.72 4.13 -2.83
CA PHE A 97 -7.59 3.12 -2.21
C PHE A 97 -7.14 1.69 -2.51
N ASN A 98 -6.16 1.46 -3.38
CA ASN A 98 -5.62 0.15 -3.64
C ASN A 98 -4.67 -0.32 -2.52
N VAL A 99 -4.41 -1.62 -2.45
CA VAL A 99 -3.36 -2.15 -1.56
C VAL A 99 -2.00 -1.77 -2.14
N HIS A 100 -1.23 -0.96 -1.41
CA HIS A 100 0.10 -0.50 -1.82
C HIS A 100 1.19 -1.50 -1.46
N VAL A 101 1.03 -2.73 -1.96
CA VAL A 101 2.00 -3.82 -1.78
C VAL A 101 2.22 -4.48 -3.14
N ASN A 102 3.44 -4.39 -3.64
CA ASN A 102 3.89 -5.12 -4.82
C ASN A 102 4.40 -6.49 -4.40
N ARG A 103 3.96 -7.53 -5.10
CA ARG A 103 4.35 -8.93 -4.90
C ARG A 103 5.03 -9.44 -6.14
N VAL A 104 5.79 -10.52 -5.97
CA VAL A 104 6.44 -11.22 -7.07
C VAL A 104 5.35 -11.90 -7.92
N PRO A 105 5.30 -11.64 -9.25
CA PRO A 105 4.22 -12.14 -10.13
C PRO A 105 4.44 -13.59 -10.63
N LEU A 106 5.66 -14.11 -10.51
CA LEU A 106 6.09 -15.44 -10.99
C LEU A 106 7.29 -15.96 -10.19
N ASP A 107 7.44 -17.28 -10.09
CA ASP A 107 8.60 -17.86 -9.40
C ASP A 107 9.91 -17.58 -10.13
N GLY A 108 10.94 -17.18 -9.39
CA GLY A 108 12.24 -16.85 -9.95
C GLY A 108 13.28 -16.49 -8.90
N GLU A 109 14.49 -16.22 -9.38
CA GLU A 109 15.61 -15.81 -8.54
C GLU A 109 15.93 -14.33 -8.79
N VAL A 110 16.06 -13.56 -7.70
CA VAL A 110 16.49 -12.16 -7.79
C VAL A 110 17.98 -12.13 -8.09
N ARG A 111 18.34 -11.76 -9.33
CA ARG A 111 19.74 -11.67 -9.78
C ARG A 111 20.42 -10.33 -9.43
N SER A 112 19.64 -9.25 -9.38
CA SER A 112 20.12 -7.90 -9.06
C SER A 112 19.03 -7.07 -8.37
N THR A 113 19.45 -6.11 -7.54
CA THR A 113 18.58 -5.13 -6.87
C THR A 113 19.05 -3.68 -7.08
N GLU A 114 19.99 -3.50 -8.01
CA GLU A 114 20.61 -2.21 -8.32
C GLU A 114 19.74 -1.33 -9.21
#